data_AF-A0A517TPX1-F1
#
_entry.id   AF-A0A517TPX1-F1
#
_cell.length_a   1.000
_cell.length_b   1.000
_cell.length_c   1.000
_cell.angle_alpha   90.00
_cell.angle_beta   90.00
_cell.angle_gamma   90.00
#
_symmetry.space_group_name_H-M   'P 1'
#
loop_
_entity.id
_entity.type
_entity.pdbx_description
1 polymer ?
#
loop_
_entity_poly.entity_id
_entity_poly.type
_entity_poly.pdbx_seq_one_letter_code
_entity_poly.pdbx_strand_id
1 'polypeptide(L)'
;MTVILPFFALLSLVLLAPTTMAADPWADRVVEYTPGTGIPQVFGSDPPLFYDLDTASLGEPARTSGGAVVSPYSSPFAREDIVSIGEGGSLTVAFDEPVEDAPGNPFGIDLLVFGNAFYTLSGGWPFADDATVTGASIEGGVVELSDDGVSWVEVTGLDADGLYPTNGYADASGFFPAAPGGVLSDFTLPVDPSYNPIGDTSAEVYAAYAGSGGGAGIDVGAYGLDSVSYVRVTNPIGSGAVPEIDAFADVRSVPEPTALALLAIGSLAAIRRGQR
;
A
#
# COMPACT_ATOMS: atom_id res chain seq x y z
N MET A 1 46.17 62.22 4.23
CA MET A 1 46.02 61.23 3.15
C MET A 1 45.43 59.99 3.83
N THR A 2 44.10 59.91 3.85
CA THR A 2 43.34 58.98 4.67
C THR A 2 42.41 58.25 3.72
N VAL A 3 42.67 56.96 3.50
CA VAL A 3 41.88 56.13 2.57
C VAL A 3 40.80 55.43 3.38
N ILE A 4 39.54 55.73 3.06
CA ILE A 4 38.34 55.09 3.59
C ILE A 4 38.05 53.87 2.71
N LEU A 5 38.04 52.66 3.29
CA LEU A 5 37.58 51.44 2.60
C LEU A 5 36.03 51.44 2.50
N PRO A 6 35.43 50.96 1.39
CA PRO A 6 34.00 50.80 1.31
C PRO A 6 33.55 49.48 1.95
N PHE A 7 32.47 49.57 2.72
CA PHE A 7 31.71 48.47 3.29
C PHE A 7 30.92 47.79 2.16
N PHE A 8 31.19 46.51 1.86
CA PHE A 8 30.32 45.70 1.00
C PHE A 8 29.32 44.96 1.89
N ALA A 9 28.04 45.32 1.78
CA ALA A 9 26.94 44.57 2.37
C ALA A 9 26.64 43.34 1.49
N LEU A 10 26.86 42.14 2.04
CA LEU A 10 26.49 40.88 1.40
C LEU A 10 24.98 40.66 1.62
N LEU A 11 24.18 40.81 0.57
CA LEU A 11 22.76 40.48 0.60
C LEU A 11 22.60 38.98 0.38
N SER A 12 22.41 38.22 1.46
CA SER A 12 22.12 36.78 1.40
C SER A 12 20.70 36.58 0.87
N LEU A 13 20.57 36.15 -0.39
CA LEU A 13 19.31 35.70 -0.96
C LEU A 13 18.99 34.32 -0.36
N VAL A 14 18.19 34.29 0.71
CA VAL A 14 17.60 33.05 1.23
C VAL A 14 16.53 32.63 0.23
N LEU A 15 16.87 31.67 -0.64
CA LEU A 15 15.88 30.93 -1.42
C LEU A 15 15.08 30.09 -0.42
N LEU A 16 13.88 30.56 -0.05
CA LEU A 16 12.86 29.67 0.52
C LEU A 16 12.48 28.70 -0.60
N ALA A 17 13.10 27.52 -0.60
CA ALA A 17 12.50 26.39 -1.30
C ALA A 17 11.15 26.13 -0.60
N PRO A 18 10.02 26.06 -1.33
CA PRO A 18 8.80 25.55 -0.72
C PRO A 18 9.11 24.14 -0.21
N THR A 19 8.98 23.94 1.10
CA THR A 19 8.84 22.60 1.65
C THR A 19 7.49 22.11 1.15
N THR A 20 7.48 21.43 0.00
CA THR A 20 6.41 20.49 -0.32
C THR A 20 6.36 19.53 0.85
N MET A 21 5.31 19.60 1.67
CA MET A 21 4.97 18.45 2.50
C MET A 21 4.83 17.30 1.51
N ALA A 22 5.64 16.25 1.67
CA ALA A 22 5.41 15.05 0.88
C ALA A 22 4.00 14.59 1.24
N ALA A 23 3.13 14.51 0.23
CA ALA A 23 1.86 13.82 0.36
C ALA A 23 2.14 12.43 0.95
N ASP A 24 1.30 11.99 1.89
CA ASP A 24 1.36 10.60 2.28
C ASP A 24 0.78 9.75 1.15
N PRO A 25 1.26 8.50 0.98
CA PRO A 25 0.89 7.70 -0.18
C PRO A 25 -0.47 7.01 -0.01
N TRP A 26 -1.28 7.37 0.99
CA TRP A 26 -2.47 6.61 1.34
C TRP A 26 -3.73 7.26 0.79
N ALA A 27 -4.83 6.51 0.71
CA ALA A 27 -6.13 7.12 0.46
C ALA A 27 -6.53 8.05 1.63
N ASP A 28 -6.96 9.26 1.32
CA ASP A 28 -7.21 10.33 2.29
C ASP A 28 -8.60 10.29 2.92
N ARG A 29 -9.59 9.79 2.17
CA ARG A 29 -10.98 9.75 2.64
C ARG A 29 -11.81 8.64 2.02
N VAL A 30 -12.82 8.21 2.78
CA VAL A 30 -13.97 7.48 2.25
C VAL A 30 -14.93 8.47 1.61
N VAL A 31 -15.28 8.24 0.34
CA VAL A 31 -16.29 9.00 -0.39
C VAL A 31 -17.68 8.42 -0.14
N GLU A 32 -17.80 7.10 -0.21
CA GLU A 32 -19.04 6.38 0.00
C GLU A 32 -18.75 4.96 0.49
N TYR A 33 -19.52 4.48 1.45
CA TYR A 33 -19.51 3.09 1.87
C TYR A 33 -20.94 2.57 1.95
N THR A 34 -21.21 1.51 1.18
CA THR A 34 -22.42 0.71 1.28
C THR A 34 -22.01 -0.65 1.84
N PRO A 35 -22.35 -0.98 3.11
CA PRO A 35 -21.90 -2.22 3.73
C PRO A 35 -22.33 -3.49 2.98
N GLY A 36 -23.49 -3.48 2.32
CA GLY A 36 -24.05 -4.69 1.71
C GLY A 36 -24.61 -5.64 2.78
N THR A 37 -24.70 -6.94 2.46
CA THR A 37 -25.26 -7.97 3.35
C THR A 37 -24.24 -9.05 3.69
N GLY A 38 -24.36 -9.64 4.89
CA GLY A 38 -23.49 -10.74 5.31
C GLY A 38 -22.18 -10.32 6.00
N ILE A 39 -21.98 -9.03 6.28
CA ILE A 39 -20.81 -8.56 7.04
C ILE A 39 -20.71 -9.29 8.39
N PRO A 40 -19.50 -9.79 8.75
CA PRO A 40 -19.30 -10.49 10.02
C PRO A 40 -19.52 -9.58 11.23
N GLN A 41 -20.07 -10.18 12.30
CA GLN A 41 -20.10 -9.55 13.62
C GLN A 41 -18.77 -9.82 14.32
N VAL A 42 -18.21 -8.81 15.00
CA VAL A 42 -17.06 -8.98 15.88
C VAL A 42 -17.40 -9.98 16.98
N PHE A 43 -16.58 -11.02 17.09
CA PHE A 43 -16.81 -12.13 18.02
C PHE A 43 -16.94 -11.63 19.47
N GLY A 44 -18.02 -12.02 20.13
CA GLY A 44 -18.25 -11.72 21.54
C GLY A 44 -18.63 -10.26 21.84
N SER A 45 -18.90 -9.43 20.83
CA SER A 45 -19.37 -8.05 21.02
C SER A 45 -20.81 -7.99 21.56
N ASP A 46 -21.03 -7.21 22.62
CA ASP A 46 -22.34 -6.84 23.16
C ASP A 46 -22.32 -5.36 23.64
N PRO A 47 -23.02 -4.42 22.96
CA PRO A 47 -23.89 -4.64 21.81
C PRO A 47 -23.13 -5.14 20.55
N PRO A 48 -23.83 -5.74 19.56
CA PRO A 48 -23.20 -6.20 18.33
C PRO A 48 -22.41 -5.09 17.64
N LEU A 49 -21.14 -5.37 17.35
CA LEU A 49 -20.28 -4.57 16.48
C LEU A 49 -20.00 -5.38 15.21
N PHE A 50 -19.93 -4.70 14.07
CA PHE A 50 -19.64 -5.31 12.77
C PHE A 50 -18.32 -4.75 12.21
N TYR A 51 -17.76 -5.42 11.21
CA TYR A 51 -16.61 -4.94 10.45
C TYR A 51 -17.04 -3.90 9.40
N ASP A 52 -17.80 -2.90 9.86
CA ASP A 52 -18.44 -1.86 9.06
C ASP A 52 -17.84 -0.47 9.29
N LEU A 53 -16.63 -0.42 9.86
CA LEU A 53 -15.89 0.82 10.06
C LEU A 53 -15.13 1.19 8.79
N ASP A 54 -15.79 1.93 7.90
CA ASP A 54 -15.22 2.38 6.62
C ASP A 54 -13.86 3.08 6.75
N THR A 55 -13.67 3.92 7.76
CA THR A 55 -12.40 4.61 8.03
C THR A 55 -11.23 3.69 8.39
N ALA A 56 -11.47 2.40 8.63
CA ALA A 56 -10.40 1.41 8.81
C ALA A 56 -9.57 1.22 7.54
N SER A 57 -10.13 1.54 6.36
CA SER A 57 -9.45 1.45 5.06
C SER A 57 -8.50 2.62 4.72
N LEU A 58 -8.29 3.55 5.65
CA LEU A 58 -7.53 4.78 5.43
C LEU A 58 -6.20 4.76 6.16
N GLY A 59 -5.19 5.40 5.57
CA GLY A 59 -3.85 5.50 6.13
C GLY A 59 -2.95 4.29 5.81
N GLU A 60 -1.90 4.13 6.60
CA GLU A 60 -0.90 3.09 6.40
C GLU A 60 -1.49 1.69 6.71
N PRO A 61 -1.23 0.66 5.88
CA PRO A 61 -1.64 -0.71 6.17
C PRO A 61 -1.20 -1.19 7.55
N ALA A 62 -2.02 -2.02 8.19
CA ALA A 62 -1.73 -2.51 9.53
C ALA A 62 -0.46 -3.38 9.59
N ARG A 63 0.45 -3.03 10.51
CA ARG A 63 1.67 -3.84 10.80
C ARG A 63 1.45 -4.85 11.91
N THR A 64 0.47 -4.59 12.76
CA THR A 64 0.01 -5.48 13.83
C THR A 64 -1.49 -5.38 13.92
N SER A 65 -2.17 -6.50 14.18
CA SER A 65 -3.62 -6.52 14.27
C SER A 65 -4.07 -7.43 15.40
N GLY A 66 -4.96 -6.93 16.26
CA GLY A 66 -5.45 -7.67 17.44
C GLY A 66 -4.34 -8.20 18.37
N GLY A 67 -3.16 -7.57 18.35
CA GLY A 67 -1.98 -7.99 19.11
C GLY A 67 -1.07 -9.03 18.41
N ALA A 68 -1.43 -9.48 17.20
CA ALA A 68 -0.58 -10.32 16.35
C ALA A 68 0.24 -9.48 15.37
N VAL A 69 1.34 -10.04 14.87
CA VAL A 69 2.13 -9.45 13.79
C VAL A 69 1.43 -9.69 12.46
N VAL A 70 1.25 -8.64 11.66
CA VAL A 70 0.77 -8.80 10.28
C VAL A 70 1.91 -9.31 9.41
N SER A 71 1.67 -10.44 8.75
CA SER A 71 2.61 -11.13 7.87
C SER A 71 1.84 -11.83 6.75
N PRO A 72 2.51 -12.35 5.70
CA PRO A 72 1.82 -13.01 4.61
C PRO A 72 0.99 -14.24 4.98
N TYR A 73 1.07 -14.71 6.24
CA TYR A 73 0.35 -15.87 6.77
C TYR A 73 -0.63 -15.51 7.90
N SER A 74 -0.60 -14.25 8.36
CA SER A 74 -1.42 -13.72 9.45
C SER A 74 -1.82 -12.31 9.07
N SER A 75 -2.96 -12.20 8.40
CA SER A 75 -3.52 -10.95 7.87
C SER A 75 -3.99 -9.99 8.97
N PRO A 76 -4.24 -8.71 8.65
CA PRO A 76 -4.91 -7.78 9.55
C PRO A 76 -6.38 -8.18 9.74
N PHE A 77 -6.85 -8.34 10.99
CA PHE A 77 -8.19 -8.89 11.28
C PHE A 77 -8.99 -8.10 12.33
N ALA A 78 -8.42 -7.08 12.96
CA ALA A 78 -9.15 -6.28 13.95
C ALA A 78 -10.11 -5.33 13.25
N ARG A 79 -11.22 -5.00 13.93
CA ARG A 79 -12.26 -4.11 13.40
C ARG A 79 -11.72 -2.73 12.99
N GLU A 80 -10.68 -2.28 13.67
CA GLU A 80 -10.03 -1.00 13.44
C GLU A 80 -9.03 -1.03 12.27
N ASP A 81 -8.66 -2.21 11.79
CA ASP A 81 -7.66 -2.41 10.74
C ASP A 81 -8.28 -2.84 9.40
N ILE A 82 -9.54 -3.30 9.37
CA ILE A 82 -10.20 -3.72 8.13
C ILE A 82 -11.67 -3.31 8.08
N VAL A 83 -12.16 -3.02 6.88
CA VAL A 83 -13.59 -2.89 6.55
C VAL A 83 -14.05 -4.03 5.65
N SER A 84 -15.14 -4.68 6.01
CA SER A 84 -15.76 -5.74 5.21
C SER A 84 -16.78 -5.15 4.23
N ILE A 85 -16.86 -5.73 3.04
CA ILE A 85 -17.83 -5.37 2.01
C ILE A 85 -18.72 -6.59 1.75
N GLY A 86 -19.93 -6.58 2.30
CA GLY A 86 -20.93 -7.64 2.10
C GLY A 86 -21.49 -7.69 0.68
N GLU A 87 -22.23 -8.75 0.36
CA GLU A 87 -22.84 -8.91 -0.96
C GLU A 87 -23.75 -7.73 -1.31
N GLY A 88 -23.57 -7.18 -2.51
CA GLY A 88 -24.24 -5.97 -2.99
C GLY A 88 -23.69 -4.66 -2.38
N GLY A 89 -22.60 -4.74 -1.61
CA GLY A 89 -21.93 -3.60 -1.01
C GLY A 89 -20.82 -3.02 -1.89
N SER A 90 -20.32 -1.86 -1.47
CA SER A 90 -19.19 -1.19 -2.08
C SER A 90 -18.48 -0.25 -1.08
N LEU A 91 -17.19 -0.02 -1.33
CA LEU A 91 -16.38 0.99 -0.68
C LEU A 91 -15.76 1.87 -1.76
N THR A 92 -15.90 3.18 -1.67
CA THR A 92 -15.21 4.14 -2.55
C THR A 92 -14.34 5.06 -1.71
N VAL A 93 -13.04 5.09 -2.03
CA VAL A 93 -12.06 5.99 -1.42
C VAL A 93 -11.56 7.01 -2.43
N ALA A 94 -10.96 8.08 -1.94
CA ALA A 94 -10.32 9.09 -2.78
C ALA A 94 -8.93 9.45 -2.24
N PHE A 95 -8.03 9.71 -3.18
CA PHE A 95 -6.75 10.34 -2.95
C PHE A 95 -6.87 11.86 -3.22
N ASP A 96 -6.25 12.69 -2.40
CA ASP A 96 -6.13 14.13 -2.58
C ASP A 96 -5.08 14.44 -3.66
N GLU A 97 -3.97 13.70 -3.64
CA GLU A 97 -3.01 13.62 -4.72
C GLU A 97 -3.32 12.40 -5.61
N PRO A 98 -3.63 12.59 -6.90
CA PRO A 98 -3.92 11.46 -7.79
C PRO A 98 -2.74 10.48 -7.86
N VAL A 99 -3.05 9.19 -7.92
CA VAL A 99 -2.09 8.14 -8.29
C VAL A 99 -1.81 8.28 -9.78
N GLU A 100 -0.58 8.61 -10.16
CA GLU A 100 -0.18 8.85 -11.55
C GLU A 100 0.32 7.56 -12.21
N ASP A 101 0.02 7.35 -13.51
CA ASP A 101 0.76 6.37 -14.32
C ASP A 101 2.22 6.83 -14.43
N ALA A 102 3.09 6.19 -13.67
CA ALA A 102 4.50 6.51 -13.63
C ALA A 102 5.31 5.30 -14.08
N PRO A 103 5.76 5.26 -15.35
CA PRO A 103 6.53 4.12 -15.89
C PRO A 103 7.84 3.80 -15.17
N GLY A 104 8.32 4.69 -14.29
CA GLY A 104 9.47 4.47 -13.42
C GLY A 104 9.14 3.73 -12.12
N ASN A 105 7.86 3.47 -11.84
CA ASN A 105 7.43 2.68 -10.70
C ASN A 105 7.85 1.21 -10.87
N PRO A 106 8.20 0.50 -9.78
CA PRO A 106 8.58 -0.89 -9.86
C PRO A 106 7.53 -1.75 -10.58
N PHE A 107 7.97 -2.49 -11.59
CA PHE A 107 7.13 -3.34 -12.44
C PHE A 107 6.02 -2.60 -13.22
N GLY A 108 6.04 -1.26 -13.26
CA GLY A 108 4.97 -0.45 -13.85
C GLY A 108 3.69 -0.42 -13.02
N ILE A 109 3.75 -0.79 -11.73
CA ILE A 109 2.59 -0.77 -10.84
C ILE A 109 2.50 0.59 -10.16
N ASP A 110 1.31 1.18 -10.13
CA ASP A 110 1.09 2.53 -9.60
C ASP A 110 0.23 2.53 -8.33
N LEU A 111 -0.68 1.56 -8.19
CA LEU A 111 -1.60 1.46 -7.06
C LEU A 111 -1.49 0.08 -6.39
N LEU A 112 -1.56 0.07 -5.06
CA LEU A 112 -1.65 -1.13 -4.22
C LEU A 112 -2.97 -1.16 -3.45
N VAL A 113 -3.60 -2.33 -3.40
CA VAL A 113 -4.77 -2.60 -2.55
C VAL A 113 -4.39 -3.66 -1.51
N PHE A 114 -4.57 -3.36 -0.24
CA PHE A 114 -4.27 -4.26 0.88
C PHE A 114 -5.58 -4.81 1.45
N GLY A 115 -5.69 -6.14 1.53
CA GLY A 115 -6.86 -6.83 2.07
C GLY A 115 -6.54 -7.79 3.22
N ASN A 116 -7.52 -8.63 3.59
CA ASN A 116 -7.39 -9.64 4.63
C ASN A 116 -6.78 -10.97 4.13
N ALA A 117 -6.40 -11.08 2.86
CA ALA A 117 -5.83 -12.31 2.31
C ALA A 117 -4.57 -12.79 3.05
N PHE A 118 -4.38 -14.11 3.07
CA PHE A 118 -3.18 -14.75 3.62
C PHE A 118 -2.86 -16.06 2.90
N TYR A 119 -1.58 -16.44 2.87
CA TYR A 119 -1.14 -17.70 2.27
C TYR A 119 -1.56 -18.91 3.11
N THR A 120 -2.08 -19.92 2.43
CA THR A 120 -2.37 -21.22 3.02
C THR A 120 -1.16 -22.14 2.89
N LEU A 121 -0.99 -23.04 3.86
CA LEU A 121 0.22 -23.85 4.01
C LEU A 121 -0.08 -25.34 3.92
N SER A 122 0.91 -26.11 3.48
CA SER A 122 0.88 -27.58 3.51
C SER A 122 0.91 -28.10 4.94
N GLY A 123 0.27 -29.26 5.18
CA GLY A 123 0.23 -29.88 6.50
C GLY A 123 -0.93 -29.37 7.35
N GLY A 124 -0.81 -29.50 8.67
CA GLY A 124 -1.83 -29.06 9.61
C GLY A 124 -1.19 -28.38 10.82
N TRP A 125 -1.98 -27.59 11.55
CA TRP A 125 -1.50 -26.88 12.72
C TRP A 125 -1.07 -27.85 13.86
N PRO A 126 0.10 -27.64 14.49
CA PRO A 126 1.13 -26.65 14.16
C PRO A 126 1.91 -27.02 12.89
N PHE A 127 2.15 -26.03 12.01
CA PHE A 127 2.89 -26.26 10.77
C PHE A 127 4.36 -26.62 11.06
N ALA A 128 4.90 -27.56 10.27
CA ALA A 128 6.31 -27.88 10.30
C ALA A 128 7.15 -26.77 9.66
N ASP A 129 8.42 -26.66 10.04
CA ASP A 129 9.33 -25.64 9.50
C ASP A 129 9.54 -25.76 7.99
N ASP A 130 9.32 -26.95 7.42
CA ASP A 130 9.40 -27.26 5.99
C ASP A 130 8.04 -27.22 5.28
N ALA A 131 6.99 -26.71 5.93
CA ALA A 131 5.73 -26.44 5.26
C ALA A 131 5.92 -25.45 4.10
N THR A 132 5.14 -25.62 3.05
CA THR A 132 5.18 -24.75 1.87
C THR A 132 3.83 -24.12 1.60
N VAL A 133 3.80 -23.00 0.91
CA VAL A 133 2.57 -22.38 0.45
C VAL A 133 1.82 -23.31 -0.51
N THR A 134 0.53 -23.50 -0.29
CA THR A 134 -0.36 -24.33 -1.13
C THR A 134 -1.42 -23.52 -1.86
N GLY A 135 -1.59 -22.25 -1.49
CA GLY A 135 -2.57 -21.34 -2.04
C GLY A 135 -2.62 -20.03 -1.26
N ALA A 136 -3.68 -19.26 -1.48
CA ALA A 136 -4.06 -18.12 -0.65
C ALA A 136 -5.54 -18.25 -0.28
N SER A 137 -5.88 -17.83 0.94
CA SER A 137 -7.25 -17.50 1.30
C SER A 137 -7.50 -16.09 0.77
N ILE A 138 -8.43 -15.97 -0.17
CA ILE A 138 -8.82 -14.72 -0.81
C ILE A 138 -10.34 -14.64 -0.79
N GLU A 139 -10.88 -13.43 -0.70
CA GLU A 139 -12.33 -13.21 -0.67
C GLU A 139 -12.84 -12.41 -1.87
N GLY A 140 -11.94 -11.94 -2.74
CA GLY A 140 -12.30 -11.34 -4.01
C GLY A 140 -12.45 -9.82 -3.93
N GLY A 141 -13.49 -9.31 -4.57
CA GLY A 141 -13.79 -7.88 -4.64
C GLY A 141 -13.31 -7.27 -5.95
N VAL A 142 -14.26 -6.65 -6.66
CA VAL A 142 -14.01 -6.02 -7.97
C VAL A 142 -13.46 -4.63 -7.73
N VAL A 143 -12.26 -4.35 -8.25
CA VAL A 143 -11.66 -3.01 -8.20
C VAL A 143 -12.10 -2.21 -9.43
N GLU A 144 -12.48 -0.96 -9.23
CA GLU A 144 -12.84 -0.01 -10.27
C GLU A 144 -12.10 1.31 -10.03
N LEU A 145 -11.54 1.88 -11.10
CA LEU A 145 -10.72 3.09 -11.06
C LEU A 145 -11.45 4.26 -11.70
N SER A 146 -11.23 5.47 -11.19
CA SER A 146 -11.77 6.70 -11.76
C SER A 146 -10.88 7.91 -11.48
N ASP A 147 -10.76 8.79 -12.47
CA ASP A 147 -10.10 10.10 -12.36
C ASP A 147 -11.08 11.19 -11.86
N ASP A 148 -12.37 11.08 -12.20
CA ASP A 148 -13.39 12.10 -11.97
C ASP A 148 -14.46 11.69 -10.92
N GLY A 149 -14.45 10.44 -10.46
CA GLY A 149 -15.43 9.86 -9.53
C GLY A 149 -16.78 9.55 -10.16
N VAL A 150 -16.91 9.66 -11.47
CA VAL A 150 -18.16 9.49 -12.24
C VAL A 150 -18.03 8.37 -13.28
N SER A 151 -16.92 8.35 -14.01
CA SER A 151 -16.59 7.38 -15.04
C SER A 151 -15.68 6.32 -14.46
N TRP A 152 -16.10 5.05 -14.50
CA TRP A 152 -15.40 3.94 -13.84
C TRP A 152 -14.87 2.94 -14.85
N VAL A 153 -13.63 2.49 -14.63
CA VAL A 153 -12.97 1.43 -15.39
C VAL A 153 -12.73 0.24 -14.47
N GLU A 154 -13.28 -0.92 -14.83
CA GLU A 154 -13.08 -2.16 -14.08
C GLU A 154 -11.65 -2.70 -14.28
N VAL A 155 -11.00 -3.05 -13.17
CA VAL A 155 -9.72 -3.76 -13.15
C VAL A 155 -10.00 -5.25 -13.27
N THR A 156 -9.33 -5.92 -14.21
CA THR A 156 -9.55 -7.35 -14.49
C THR A 156 -8.30 -8.17 -14.20
N GLY A 157 -8.48 -9.39 -13.70
CA GLY A 157 -7.38 -10.33 -13.50
C GLY A 157 -6.70 -10.26 -12.13
N LEU A 158 -7.25 -9.48 -11.20
CA LEU A 158 -6.90 -9.48 -9.78
C LEU A 158 -8.14 -9.19 -8.94
N ASP A 159 -8.01 -9.45 -7.65
CA ASP A 159 -9.03 -9.21 -6.63
C ASP A 159 -8.53 -8.15 -5.63
N ALA A 160 -9.43 -7.35 -5.07
CA ALA A 160 -9.11 -6.34 -4.06
C ALA A 160 -8.56 -6.98 -2.77
N ASP A 161 -9.24 -8.03 -2.31
CA ASP A 161 -8.81 -8.92 -1.24
C ASP A 161 -8.20 -10.18 -1.86
N GLY A 162 -6.94 -10.06 -2.29
CA GLY A 162 -6.31 -10.95 -3.26
C GLY A 162 -4.85 -11.33 -2.96
N LEU A 163 -4.09 -11.69 -4.00
CA LEU A 163 -2.71 -12.12 -3.87
C LEU A 163 -1.78 -11.00 -3.35
N TYR A 164 -0.61 -11.45 -2.88
CA TYR A 164 0.40 -10.67 -2.15
C TYR A 164 -0.08 -10.14 -0.79
N PRO A 165 -0.53 -11.03 0.12
CA PRO A 165 -0.85 -10.70 1.52
C PRO A 165 0.12 -9.73 2.20
N THR A 166 -0.43 -8.87 3.06
CA THR A 166 0.31 -7.82 3.77
C THR A 166 1.48 -8.39 4.58
N ASN A 167 2.66 -7.80 4.43
CA ASN A 167 3.83 -8.07 5.25
C ASN A 167 4.18 -6.82 6.04
N GLY A 168 4.06 -6.83 7.36
CA GLY A 168 4.35 -5.67 8.20
C GLY A 168 5.83 -5.38 8.42
N TYR A 169 6.73 -6.34 8.18
CA TYR A 169 8.15 -6.20 8.51
C TYR A 169 9.06 -6.93 7.52
N ALA A 170 10.08 -6.26 7.00
CA ALA A 170 11.02 -6.81 6.03
C ALA A 170 11.99 -7.84 6.64
N ASP A 171 12.18 -7.82 7.96
CA ASP A 171 12.99 -8.80 8.71
C ASP A 171 12.15 -9.86 9.43
N ALA A 172 10.86 -9.99 9.08
CA ALA A 172 10.02 -11.09 9.54
C ALA A 172 10.59 -12.45 9.11
N SER A 173 10.36 -13.47 9.92
CA SER A 173 10.78 -14.84 9.62
C SER A 173 9.81 -15.86 10.21
N GLY A 174 9.70 -17.01 9.55
CA GLY A 174 8.70 -18.03 9.89
C GLY A 174 7.27 -17.58 9.55
N PHE A 175 6.31 -18.47 9.80
CA PHE A 175 4.92 -18.25 9.40
C PHE A 175 4.17 -17.30 10.35
N PHE A 176 4.38 -17.44 11.67
CA PHE A 176 3.64 -16.67 12.67
C PHE A 176 4.61 -16.03 13.67
N PRO A 177 5.23 -14.88 13.32
CA PRO A 177 6.20 -14.21 14.19
C PRO A 177 5.55 -13.83 15.53
N ALA A 178 6.21 -14.17 16.64
CA ALA A 178 5.70 -13.88 17.98
C ALA A 178 5.86 -12.40 18.40
N ALA A 179 6.66 -11.62 17.67
CA ALA A 179 6.92 -10.21 17.95
C ALA A 179 7.21 -9.45 16.64
N PRO A 180 6.89 -8.14 16.60
CA PRO A 180 7.28 -7.24 15.51
C PRO A 180 8.76 -7.33 15.13
N GLY A 181 9.03 -7.19 13.84
CA GLY A 181 10.39 -7.02 13.32
C GLY A 181 10.98 -5.65 13.64
N GLY A 182 12.30 -5.50 13.44
CA GLY A 182 13.01 -4.23 13.61
C GLY A 182 13.09 -3.42 12.33
N VAL A 183 12.78 -4.01 11.17
CA VAL A 183 12.84 -3.37 9.86
C VAL A 183 11.45 -3.35 9.25
N LEU A 184 10.92 -2.14 9.06
CA LEU A 184 9.63 -1.95 8.40
C LEU A 184 9.72 -2.37 6.93
N SER A 185 8.71 -3.08 6.46
CA SER A 185 8.45 -3.25 5.03
C SER A 185 8.01 -1.93 4.38
N ASP A 186 8.19 -1.84 3.07
CA ASP A 186 7.76 -0.71 2.26
C ASP A 186 6.38 -0.99 1.64
N PHE A 187 5.35 -0.38 2.21
CA PHE A 187 3.96 -0.45 1.71
C PHE A 187 3.71 0.37 0.44
N THR A 188 4.75 0.97 -0.13
CA THR A 188 4.71 1.62 -1.45
C THR A 188 5.59 0.91 -2.47
N LEU A 189 6.02 -0.32 -2.17
CA LEU A 189 6.78 -1.19 -3.06
C LEU A 189 5.93 -2.43 -3.39
N PRO A 190 5.50 -2.65 -4.64
CA PRO A 190 4.81 -3.87 -5.05
C PRO A 190 5.70 -5.11 -4.94
N VAL A 191 5.06 -6.27 -4.74
CA VAL A 191 5.70 -7.57 -5.04
C VAL A 191 5.77 -7.75 -6.56
N ASP A 192 6.81 -8.42 -7.06
CA ASP A 192 6.95 -8.72 -8.49
C ASP A 192 5.68 -9.43 -9.01
N PRO A 193 4.91 -8.86 -9.95
CA PRO A 193 3.66 -9.46 -10.43
C PRO A 193 3.82 -10.83 -11.08
N SER A 194 5.05 -11.22 -11.45
CA SER A 194 5.36 -12.55 -12.00
C SER A 194 5.66 -13.61 -10.94
N TYR A 195 5.78 -13.21 -9.68
CA TYR A 195 6.07 -14.12 -8.57
C TYR A 195 4.89 -15.06 -8.29
N ASN A 196 5.19 -16.35 -8.16
CA ASN A 196 4.22 -17.36 -7.77
C ASN A 196 4.70 -18.03 -6.46
N PRO A 197 3.99 -17.87 -5.34
CA PRO A 197 4.43 -18.38 -4.05
C PRO A 197 4.20 -19.89 -3.87
N ILE A 198 3.45 -20.55 -4.77
CA ILE A 198 3.08 -21.96 -4.58
C ILE A 198 4.32 -22.86 -4.54
N GLY A 199 4.48 -23.59 -3.43
CA GLY A 199 5.62 -24.47 -3.18
C GLY A 199 6.75 -23.84 -2.38
N ASP A 200 6.68 -22.53 -2.11
CA ASP A 200 7.74 -21.82 -1.38
C ASP A 200 7.60 -22.01 0.13
N THR A 201 8.75 -22.09 0.79
CA THR A 201 8.88 -21.97 2.25
C THR A 201 8.69 -20.51 2.71
N SER A 202 8.55 -20.28 4.01
CA SER A 202 8.47 -18.92 4.54
C SER A 202 9.67 -18.04 4.19
N ALA A 203 10.88 -18.61 4.23
CA ALA A 203 12.10 -17.89 3.90
C ALA A 203 12.14 -17.46 2.43
N GLU A 204 11.66 -18.30 1.51
CA GLU A 204 11.58 -18.00 0.09
C GLU A 204 10.56 -16.90 -0.19
N VAL A 205 9.40 -16.94 0.47
CA VAL A 205 8.39 -15.88 0.35
C VAL A 205 8.91 -14.52 0.82
N TYR A 206 9.52 -14.44 2.01
CA TYR A 206 10.08 -13.16 2.48
C TYR A 206 11.22 -12.66 1.56
N ALA A 207 12.02 -13.57 0.99
CA ALA A 207 13.05 -13.20 0.03
C ALA A 207 12.44 -12.65 -1.28
N ALA A 208 11.36 -13.26 -1.78
CA ALA A 208 10.65 -12.83 -2.98
C ALA A 208 9.93 -11.48 -2.79
N TYR A 209 9.42 -11.20 -1.59
CA TYR A 209 8.86 -9.90 -1.25
C TYR A 209 9.92 -8.79 -1.32
N ALA A 210 11.20 -9.09 -1.12
CA ALA A 210 12.31 -8.15 -1.31
C ALA A 210 12.16 -6.80 -0.58
N GLY A 211 11.50 -6.81 0.60
CA GLY A 211 11.20 -5.63 1.39
C GLY A 211 9.84 -4.98 1.13
N SER A 212 9.09 -5.45 0.12
CA SER A 212 7.70 -5.09 -0.13
C SER A 212 6.82 -5.38 1.09
N GLY A 213 5.84 -4.52 1.29
CA GLY A 213 4.76 -4.71 2.23
C GLY A 213 3.59 -5.55 1.71
N GLY A 214 3.63 -6.03 0.47
CA GLY A 214 2.52 -6.74 -0.18
C GLY A 214 1.56 -5.81 -0.93
N GLY A 215 0.30 -6.23 -1.03
CA GLY A 215 -0.78 -5.55 -1.73
C GLY A 215 -0.94 -6.02 -3.17
N ALA A 216 -2.19 -6.10 -3.63
CA ALA A 216 -2.51 -6.37 -5.03
C ALA A 216 -2.12 -5.15 -5.88
N GLY A 217 -1.19 -5.35 -6.81
CA GLY A 217 -0.64 -4.28 -7.65
C GLY A 217 -1.43 -4.03 -8.93
N ILE A 218 -1.68 -2.76 -9.23
CA ILE A 218 -2.39 -2.28 -10.41
C ILE A 218 -1.51 -1.28 -11.17
N ASP A 219 -1.23 -1.57 -12.44
CA ASP A 219 -0.74 -0.62 -13.45
C ASP A 219 -1.95 0.16 -13.97
N VAL A 220 -2.06 1.45 -13.64
CA VAL A 220 -3.25 2.23 -14.03
C VAL A 220 -3.22 2.60 -15.53
N GLY A 221 -2.02 2.76 -16.09
CA GLY A 221 -1.79 3.01 -17.51
C GLY A 221 -2.25 1.86 -18.40
N ALA A 222 -2.16 0.61 -17.91
CA ALA A 222 -2.69 -0.58 -18.59
C ALA A 222 -4.21 -0.51 -18.84
N TYR A 223 -4.93 0.31 -18.05
CA TYR A 223 -6.36 0.57 -18.19
C TYR A 223 -6.68 1.85 -18.97
N GLY A 224 -5.66 2.52 -19.54
CA GLY A 224 -5.81 3.73 -20.35
C GLY A 224 -6.06 5.00 -19.54
N LEU A 225 -5.67 5.01 -18.27
CA LEU A 225 -5.77 6.15 -17.36
C LEU A 225 -4.38 6.75 -17.14
N ASP A 226 -4.27 8.07 -17.28
CA ASP A 226 -3.02 8.78 -16.95
C ASP A 226 -2.87 8.98 -15.42
N SER A 227 -3.99 8.99 -14.70
CA SER A 227 -4.03 9.13 -13.24
C SER A 227 -5.36 8.62 -12.67
N VAL A 228 -5.40 8.30 -11.37
CA VAL A 228 -6.57 7.85 -10.62
C VAL A 228 -6.70 8.68 -9.34
N SER A 229 -7.88 9.28 -9.12
CA SER A 229 -8.20 9.99 -7.86
C SER A 229 -9.17 9.20 -6.98
N TYR A 230 -9.83 8.19 -7.53
CA TYR A 230 -10.86 7.42 -6.85
C TYR A 230 -10.71 5.93 -7.15
N VAL A 231 -10.83 5.13 -6.09
CA VAL A 231 -10.84 3.67 -6.18
C VAL A 231 -12.13 3.18 -5.53
N ARG A 232 -12.85 2.31 -6.23
CA ARG A 232 -14.02 1.63 -5.71
C ARG A 232 -13.75 0.13 -5.66
N VAL A 233 -14.11 -0.48 -4.53
CA VAL A 233 -14.22 -1.93 -4.40
C VAL A 233 -15.69 -2.29 -4.29
N THR A 234 -16.17 -3.16 -5.17
CA THR A 234 -17.55 -3.63 -5.19
C THR A 234 -17.59 -5.13 -4.91
N ASN A 235 -18.54 -5.57 -4.09
CA ASN A 235 -18.82 -7.00 -3.89
C ASN A 235 -20.17 -7.38 -4.54
N PRO A 236 -20.16 -8.05 -5.70
CA PRO A 236 -21.39 -8.42 -6.41
C PRO A 236 -22.32 -9.34 -5.57
N ILE A 237 -23.63 -9.23 -5.80
CA ILE A 237 -24.60 -10.16 -5.21
C ILE A 237 -24.32 -11.58 -5.70
N GLY A 238 -24.28 -12.55 -4.78
CA GLY A 238 -23.99 -13.95 -5.06
C GLY A 238 -22.51 -14.26 -5.24
N SER A 239 -21.59 -13.39 -4.82
CA SER A 239 -20.15 -13.69 -4.75
C SER A 239 -19.83 -14.82 -3.78
N GLY A 240 -20.63 -14.99 -2.71
CA GLY A 240 -20.43 -15.98 -1.67
C GLY A 240 -19.27 -15.68 -0.72
N ALA A 241 -18.70 -14.48 -0.75
CA ALA A 241 -17.57 -14.02 0.05
C ALA A 241 -17.78 -12.58 0.53
N VAL A 242 -16.94 -12.10 1.46
CA VAL A 242 -17.07 -10.76 2.07
C VAL A 242 -15.69 -10.08 2.05
N PRO A 243 -15.22 -9.58 0.89
CA PRO A 243 -13.92 -8.92 0.78
C PRO A 243 -13.65 -7.92 1.88
N GLU A 244 -12.46 -7.95 2.43
CA GLU A 244 -12.03 -7.10 3.53
C GLU A 244 -10.84 -6.24 3.09
N ILE A 245 -10.91 -4.93 3.36
CA ILE A 245 -9.93 -3.95 2.91
C ILE A 245 -9.27 -3.29 4.11
N ASP A 246 -7.94 -3.31 4.13
CA ASP A 246 -7.06 -2.67 5.11
C ASP A 246 -6.64 -1.28 4.64
N ALA A 247 -6.18 -1.14 3.39
CA ALA A 247 -5.67 0.13 2.90
C ALA A 247 -5.52 0.19 1.37
N PHE A 248 -5.26 1.40 0.88
CA PHE A 248 -4.85 1.67 -0.50
C PHE A 248 -3.59 2.53 -0.48
N ALA A 249 -2.65 2.27 -1.40
CA ALA A 249 -1.41 3.04 -1.47
C ALA A 249 -0.98 3.39 -2.90
N ASP A 250 -0.53 4.62 -3.07
CA ASP A 250 0.27 5.10 -4.20
C ASP A 250 1.67 4.47 -4.16
N VAL A 251 2.09 3.87 -5.26
CA VAL A 251 3.44 3.32 -5.42
C VAL A 251 4.40 4.48 -5.65
N ARG A 252 5.35 4.62 -4.73
CA ARG A 252 6.34 5.68 -4.83
C ARG A 252 7.31 5.38 -5.96
N SER A 253 7.47 6.34 -6.85
CA SER A 253 8.52 6.31 -7.86
C SER A 253 9.89 6.25 -7.20
N VAL A 254 10.73 5.31 -7.63
CA VAL A 254 12.14 5.31 -7.28
C VAL A 254 12.78 6.50 -8.00
N PRO A 255 13.47 7.43 -7.30
CA PRO A 255 14.12 8.54 -7.98
C PRO A 255 15.12 8.02 -9.01
N GLU A 256 14.88 8.30 -10.29
CA GLU A 256 15.79 7.92 -11.37
C GLU A 256 17.23 8.40 -11.06
N PRO A 257 18.28 7.59 -11.29
CA PRO A 257 19.66 7.96 -10.95
C PRO A 257 20.11 9.32 -11.51
N THR A 258 19.52 9.73 -12.63
CA THR A 258 19.78 11.02 -13.28
C THR A 258 19.30 12.21 -12.45
N ALA A 259 18.18 12.09 -11.72
CA ALA A 259 17.70 13.13 -10.82
C ALA A 259 18.68 13.35 -9.66
N LEU A 260 19.22 12.27 -9.10
CA LEU A 260 20.27 12.32 -8.07
C LEU A 260 21.57 12.95 -8.61
N ALA A 261 21.96 12.62 -9.83
CA ALA A 261 23.13 13.20 -10.48
C ALA A 261 22.97 14.72 -10.73
N LEU A 262 21.79 15.17 -11.16
CA LEU A 262 21.50 16.59 -11.36
C LEU A 262 21.48 17.37 -10.03
N LEU A 263 20.94 16.78 -8.96
CA LEU A 263 20.98 17.37 -7.62
C LEU A 263 22.43 17.52 -7.10
N ALA A 264 23.27 16.50 -7.33
CA ALA A 264 24.68 16.51 -6.98
C ALA A 264 25.49 17.56 -7.77
N ILE A 265 25.20 17.72 -9.08
CA ILE A 265 25.86 18.73 -9.91
C ILE A 265 25.41 20.15 -9.52
N GLY A 266 24.12 20.35 -9.24
CA GLY A 266 23.58 21.64 -8.82
C GLY A 266 24.16 22.11 -7.49
N SER A 267 24.30 21.21 -6.52
CA SER A 267 24.90 21.51 -5.21
C SER A 267 26.40 21.82 -5.30
N LEU A 268 27.16 21.12 -6.15
CA LEU A 268 28.57 21.44 -6.42
C LEU A 268 28.75 22.81 -7.09
N ALA A 269 27.85 23.21 -7.98
CA ALA A 269 27.89 24.53 -8.64
C ALA A 269 27.57 25.68 -7.67
N ALA A 270 26.66 25.46 -6.71
CA ALA A 270 26.33 26.43 -5.68
C ALA A 270 27.48 26.65 -4.69
N ILE A 271 28.15 25.57 -4.27
CA ILE A 271 29.33 25.63 -3.38
C ILE A 271 30.47 26.41 -4.03
N ARG A 272 30.74 26.19 -5.33
CA ARG A 272 31.80 26.90 -6.06
C ARG A 272 31.53 28.39 -6.25
N ARG A 273 30.27 28.82 -6.27
CA ARG A 273 29.90 30.25 -6.39
C ARG A 273 30.00 30.99 -5.06
N GLY A 274 29.87 30.31 -3.91
CA GLY A 274 30.05 30.91 -2.59
C GLY A 274 31.52 31.09 -2.14
N GLN A 275 32.48 30.53 -2.88
CA GLN A 275 33.91 30.57 -2.55
C GLN A 275 34.73 31.54 -3.42
N ARG A 276 34.08 32.36 -4.25
CA ARG A 276 34.71 33.44 -5.03
C ARG A 276 34.26 34.79 -4.52
#